data_AF-A0ABD6FFS5-F1
#
_entry.id   AF-A0ABD6FFS5-F1
#
_cell.length_a   1.000
_cell.length_b   1.000
_cell.length_c   1.000
_cell.angle_alpha   90.00
_cell.angle_beta   90.00
_cell.angle_gamma   90.00
#
_symmetry.space_group_name_H-M   'P 1'
#
loop_
_entity.id
_entity.type
_entity.pdbx_description
1 polymer ?
#
loop_
_entity_poly.entity_id
_entity_poly.type
_entity_poly.pdbx_seq_one_letter_code
_entity_poly.pdbx_strand_id
1 'polypeptide(L)'
;MVNRELWVLYQHSPMYGAPTSPVGVLGIEETVEGVTTHVEWFAEQPSGIWPERLGKVDPQDLPFLLGIWQHDTVALAAPVPDVSVADDLTSAVRAQCTELLTAA
;
A
#
# COMPACT_ATOMS: atom_id res chain seq x y z
N MET A 1 14.77 15.76 -5.21
CA MET A 1 15.01 14.35 -4.85
C MET A 1 13.67 13.67 -4.96
N VAL A 2 13.61 12.48 -5.57
CA VAL A 2 12.38 11.68 -5.64
C VAL A 2 12.49 10.65 -4.53
N ASN A 3 11.53 10.62 -3.61
CA ASN A 3 11.43 9.56 -2.61
C ASN A 3 10.28 8.64 -3.00
N ARG A 4 10.54 7.34 -3.14
CA ARG A 4 9.54 6.37 -3.57
C ARG A 4 9.43 5.27 -2.54
N GLU A 5 8.20 4.97 -2.12
CA GLU A 5 7.91 3.94 -1.14
C GLU A 5 6.77 3.05 -1.63
N LEU A 6 6.85 1.76 -1.29
CA LEU A 6 5.79 0.80 -1.53
C LEU A 6 5.32 0.23 -0.18
N TRP A 7 4.02 -0.03 -0.10
CA TRP A 7 3.35 -0.47 1.11
C TRP A 7 2.36 -1.58 0.78
N VAL A 8 2.40 -2.68 1.52
CA VAL A 8 1.42 -3.76 1.41
C VAL A 8 0.29 -3.48 2.39
N LEU A 9 -0.94 -3.46 1.88
CA LEU A 9 -2.14 -3.23 2.65
C LEU A 9 -2.72 -4.57 3.10
N TYR A 10 -2.87 -4.76 4.41
CA TYR A 10 -3.45 -5.96 5.00
C TYR A 10 -4.81 -5.67 5.62
N GLN A 11 -5.74 -6.61 5.47
CA GLN A 11 -7.01 -6.59 6.18
C GLN A 11 -6.98 -7.53 7.39
N HIS A 12 -7.75 -7.17 8.42
CA HIS A 12 -8.00 -8.05 9.56
C HIS A 12 -8.58 -9.39 9.09
N SER A 13 -7.97 -10.49 9.52
CA SER A 13 -8.51 -11.83 9.35
C SER A 13 -9.27 -12.24 10.61
N PRO A 14 -10.61 -12.42 10.54
CA PRO A 14 -11.38 -12.91 11.67
C PRO A 14 -10.94 -14.30 12.14
N MET A 15 -10.37 -15.11 11.23
CA MET A 15 -9.88 -16.46 11.52
C MET A 15 -8.65 -16.43 12.43
N TYR A 16 -7.73 -15.48 12.20
CA TYR A 16 -6.47 -15.38 12.95
C TYR A 16 -6.47 -14.27 14.00
N GLY A 17 -7.52 -13.45 14.05
CA GLY A 17 -7.61 -12.29 14.94
C GLY A 17 -6.54 -11.23 14.69
N ALA A 18 -5.94 -11.21 13.50
CA ALA A 18 -4.80 -10.36 13.15
C ALA A 18 -4.81 -9.97 11.66
N PRO A 19 -4.15 -8.87 11.25
CA PRO A 19 -4.06 -8.46 9.86
C PRO A 19 -3.02 -9.31 9.12
N THR A 20 -3.48 -10.37 8.44
CA THR A 20 -2.59 -11.35 7.79
C THR A 20 -2.87 -11.52 6.30
N SER A 21 -3.99 -11.00 5.80
CA SER A 21 -4.39 -11.16 4.39
C SER A 21 -4.08 -9.90 3.60
N PRO A 22 -3.12 -9.91 2.67
CA PRO A 22 -2.85 -8.76 1.82
C PRO A 22 -4.03 -8.54 0.86
N VAL A 23 -4.40 -7.28 0.65
CA VAL A 23 -5.54 -6.88 -0.20
C VAL A 23 -5.14 -5.98 -1.36
N GLY A 24 -3.95 -5.40 -1.30
CA GLY A 24 -3.40 -4.58 -2.36
C GLY A 24 -2.03 -4.00 -1.98
N VAL A 25 -1.43 -3.32 -2.94
CA VAL A 25 -0.18 -2.59 -2.77
C VAL A 25 -0.42 -1.12 -3.11
N LEU A 26 0.04 -0.25 -2.22
CA LEU A 26 0.05 1.20 -2.41
C LEU A 26 1.48 1.64 -2.65
N GLY A 27 1.69 2.39 -3.72
CA GLY A 27 2.91 3.14 -3.95
C GLY A 27 2.69 4.62 -3.70
N ILE A 28 3.69 5.26 -3.11
CA ILE A 28 3.78 6.72 -2.97
C ILE A 28 5.09 7.20 -3.60
N GLU A 29 5.02 8.31 -4.32
CA GLU A 29 6.19 9.00 -4.87
C GLU A 29 6.12 10.48 -4.51
N GLU A 30 7.06 10.91 -3.69
CA GLU A 30 7.18 12.28 -3.20
C GLU A 30 8.22 13.04 -4.05
N THR A 31 7.76 14.16 -4.62
CA THR A 31 8.56 15.05 -5.45
C THR A 31 8.44 16.49 -4.95
N VAL A 32 9.18 17.42 -5.56
CA VAL A 32 9.05 18.86 -5.27
C VAL A 32 7.69 19.44 -5.68
N GLU A 33 6.96 18.75 -6.56
CA GLU A 33 5.62 19.15 -7.03
C GLU A 33 4.51 18.57 -6.14
N GLY A 34 4.84 17.65 -5.24
CA GLY A 34 3.93 17.00 -4.30
C GLY A 34 4.04 15.48 -4.30
N VAL A 35 3.11 14.85 -3.58
CA VAL A 35 2.94 13.39 -3.49
C VAL A 35 2.00 12.87 -4.57
N THR A 36 2.46 11.90 -5.35
CA THR A 36 1.63 11.08 -6.24
C THR A 36 1.48 9.67 -5.65
N THR A 37 0.34 9.03 -5.93
CA THR A 37 0.04 7.71 -5.39
C THR A 37 -0.56 6.80 -6.44
N HIS A 38 -0.23 5.52 -6.37
CA HIS A 38 -0.85 4.47 -7.19
C HIS A 38 -1.19 3.28 -6.30
N VAL A 39 -2.39 2.74 -6.45
CA VAL A 39 -2.83 1.55 -5.69
C VAL A 39 -3.29 0.47 -6.65
N GLU A 40 -2.87 -0.75 -6.39
CA GLU A 40 -3.28 -1.93 -7.13
C GLU A 40 -3.88 -2.95 -6.17
N TRP A 41 -5.15 -3.29 -6.39
CA TRP A 41 -5.92 -4.19 -5.56
C TRP A 41 -5.84 -5.62 -6.07
N PHE A 42 -5.86 -6.60 -5.17
CA PHE A 42 -5.88 -8.02 -5.55
C PHE A 42 -7.26 -8.50 -5.96
N ALA A 43 -8.31 -7.83 -5.52
CA ALA A 43 -9.69 -8.09 -5.93
C ALA A 43 -10.13 -7.04 -6.95
N GLU A 44 -10.87 -7.47 -7.98
CA GLU A 44 -11.48 -6.56 -8.97
C GLU A 44 -12.42 -5.53 -8.31
N GLN A 45 -13.09 -5.94 -7.23
CA GLN A 45 -13.93 -5.08 -6.40
C GLN A 45 -13.36 -5.06 -4.99
N PRO A 46 -12.45 -4.11 -4.67
CA PRO A 46 -11.84 -4.06 -3.35
C PRO A 46 -12.90 -3.71 -2.31
N SER A 47 -12.85 -4.39 -1.17
CA SER A 47 -13.79 -4.22 -0.07
C SER A 47 -13.04 -4.10 1.27
N GLY A 48 -13.77 -3.78 2.33
CA GLY A 48 -13.20 -3.54 3.65
C GLY A 48 -12.74 -2.08 3.85
N ILE A 49 -11.85 -1.89 4.82
CA ILE A 49 -11.50 -0.55 5.34
C ILE A 49 -10.65 0.26 4.36
N TRP A 50 -9.80 -0.40 3.57
CA TRP A 50 -8.77 0.28 2.77
C TRP A 50 -9.32 1.20 1.67
N PRO A 51 -10.30 0.79 0.84
CA PRO A 51 -10.88 1.69 -0.17
C PRO A 51 -11.52 2.95 0.44
N GLU A 52 -12.25 2.80 1.54
CA GLU A 52 -12.87 3.93 2.24
C GLU A 52 -11.81 4.85 2.88
N ARG A 53 -10.80 4.27 3.52
CA ARG A 53 -9.71 4.99 4.18
C ARG A 53 -8.91 5.82 3.17
N LEU A 54 -8.47 5.20 2.07
CA LEU A 54 -7.72 5.91 1.03
C LEU A 54 -8.58 6.94 0.29
N GLY A 55 -9.87 6.68 0.08
CA GLY A 55 -10.78 7.63 -0.58
C GLY A 55 -11.10 8.90 0.22
N LYS A 56 -10.76 8.94 1.52
CA LYS A 56 -11.01 10.08 2.42
C LYS A 56 -9.76 10.89 2.76
N VAL A 57 -8.60 10.45 2.29
CA VAL A 57 -7.30 10.99 2.69
C VAL A 57 -6.69 11.78 1.54
N ASP A 58 -6.11 12.94 1.86
CA ASP A 58 -5.33 13.70 0.90
C ASP A 58 -4.02 12.95 0.61
N PRO A 59 -3.63 12.78 -0.67
CA PRO A 59 -2.35 12.18 -1.04
C PRO A 59 -1.13 12.75 -0.29
N GLN A 60 -1.12 14.04 0.03
CA GLN A 60 -0.01 14.68 0.75
C GLN A 60 0.14 14.18 2.19
N ASP A 61 -0.94 13.72 2.82
CA ASP A 61 -0.93 13.22 4.20
C ASP A 61 -0.56 11.74 4.29
N LEU A 62 -0.58 11.00 3.16
CA LEU A 62 -0.35 9.56 3.14
C LEU A 62 1.00 9.13 3.72
N PRO A 63 2.14 9.77 3.42
CA PRO A 63 3.43 9.37 4.00
C PRO A 63 3.40 9.36 5.53
N PHE A 64 2.79 10.37 6.14
CA PHE A 64 2.63 10.46 7.59
C PHE A 64 1.65 9.41 8.12
N LEU A 65 0.49 9.27 7.47
CA LEU A 65 -0.55 8.33 7.91
C LEU A 65 -0.12 6.87 7.77
N LEU A 66 0.68 6.52 6.77
CA LEU A 66 1.23 5.18 6.60
C LEU A 66 2.15 4.78 7.76
N GLY A 67 2.97 5.72 8.25
CA GLY A 67 3.76 5.51 9.46
C GLY A 67 2.91 5.22 10.71
N ILE A 68 1.68 5.76 10.77
CA ILE A 68 0.72 5.42 11.84
C ILE A 68 0.07 4.05 11.57
N TRP A 69 -0.39 3.80 10.34
CA TRP A 69 -1.08 2.56 9.98
C TRP A 69 -0.16 1.33 9.95
N GLN A 70 1.14 1.51 9.97
CA GLN A 70 2.13 0.45 10.24
C GLN A 70 1.96 -0.21 11.60
N HIS A 71 1.27 0.45 12.53
CA HIS A 71 1.02 -0.06 13.87
C HIS A 71 -0.47 -0.38 14.13
N ASP A 72 -1.31 -0.32 13.09
CA ASP A 72 -2.75 -0.58 13.19
C ASP A 72 -3.05 -2.09 13.21
N THR A 73 -3.82 -2.53 14.22
CA THR A 73 -4.17 -3.94 14.43
C THR A 73 -5.37 -4.43 13.62
N VAL A 74 -6.11 -3.51 12.98
CA VAL A 74 -7.32 -3.79 12.20
C VAL A 74 -7.06 -3.63 10.69
N ALA A 75 -6.27 -2.64 10.30
CA ALA A 75 -5.91 -2.40 8.91
C ALA A 75 -4.45 -1.94 8.83
N LEU A 76 -3.54 -2.93 8.78
CA LEU A 76 -2.09 -2.75 8.79
C LEU A 76 -1.58 -2.36 7.40
N ALA A 77 -0.73 -1.33 7.34
CA ALA A 77 0.10 -1.03 6.16
C ALA A 77 1.55 -1.40 6.46
N ALA A 78 2.10 -2.41 5.79
CA ALA A 78 3.50 -2.82 6.00
C ALA A 78 4.41 -2.22 4.93
N PRO A 79 5.54 -1.58 5.28
CA PRO A 79 6.47 -1.06 4.29
C PRO A 79 7.15 -2.22 3.55
N VAL A 80 7.34 -2.05 2.25
CA VAL A 80 8.13 -2.95 1.43
C VAL A 80 9.58 -2.48 1.48
N PRO A 81 10.51 -3.27 2.04
CA PRO A 81 11.93 -2.93 2.00
C PRO A 81 12.46 -3.03 0.56
N ASP A 82 13.46 -2.21 0.23
CA ASP A 82 14.19 -2.26 -1.04
C ASP A 82 13.29 -2.21 -2.28
N VAL A 83 12.55 -1.09 -2.42
CA VAL A 83 11.69 -0.83 -3.58
C VAL A 83 12.48 -1.08 -4.88
N SER A 84 11.97 -2.00 -5.68
CA SER A 84 12.49 -2.34 -7.02
C SER A 84 12.86 -1.09 -7.82
N VAL A 85 13.96 -1.16 -8.57
CA VAL A 85 14.44 -0.11 -9.48
C VAL A 85 13.57 -0.06 -10.75
N ALA A 86 12.25 0.05 -10.58
CA ALA A 86 11.34 0.27 -11.68
C ALA A 86 11.43 1.72 -12.16
N ASP A 87 11.19 1.96 -13.44
CA ASP A 87 11.27 3.31 -14.01
C ASP A 87 10.18 4.23 -13.46
N ASP A 88 8.99 3.69 -13.19
CA ASP A 88 7.82 4.43 -12.70
C ASP A 88 7.10 3.75 -11.54
N LEU A 89 6.32 4.53 -10.79
CA LEU A 89 5.56 4.08 -9.61
C LEU A 89 4.56 2.96 -9.92
N THR A 90 3.88 3.02 -11.08
CA THR A 90 2.86 2.03 -11.45
C THR A 90 3.51 0.67 -11.70
N SER A 91 4.61 0.65 -12.45
CA SER A 91 5.39 -0.55 -12.70
C SER A 91 5.97 -1.14 -11.41
N ALA A 92 6.44 -0.29 -10.49
CA ALA A 92 6.93 -0.73 -9.17
C ALA A 92 5.83 -1.44 -8.37
N VAL A 93 4.65 -0.84 -8.27
CA VAL A 93 3.49 -1.41 -7.56
C VAL A 93 3.06 -2.74 -8.20
N ARG A 94 2.97 -2.81 -9.53
CA ARG A 94 2.58 -4.04 -10.25
C ARG A 94 3.57 -5.18 -10.07
N ALA A 95 4.86 -4.88 -10.09
CA ALA A 95 5.89 -5.87 -9.83
C ALA A 95 5.73 -6.45 -8.41
N GLN A 96 5.53 -5.59 -7.42
CA GLN A 96 5.30 -6.02 -6.04
C GLN A 96 4.01 -6.84 -5.87
N CYS A 97 2.92 -6.43 -6.53
CA CYS A 97 1.68 -7.20 -6.55
C CYS A 97 1.91 -8.60 -7.13
N THR A 98 2.64 -8.68 -8.24
CA THR A 98 2.96 -9.95 -8.89
C THR A 98 3.78 -10.85 -7.97
N GLU A 99 4.81 -10.30 -7.31
CA GLU A 99 5.64 -11.04 -6.37
C GLU A 99 4.80 -11.64 -5.22
N LEU A 100 3.94 -10.83 -4.60
CA LEU A 100 3.05 -11.26 -3.51
C LEU A 100 2.08 -12.36 -3.96
N LEU A 101 1.55 -12.27 -5.19
CA LEU A 101 0.66 -13.31 -5.73
C LEU A 101 1.40 -14.60 -6.07
N THR A 102 2.68 -14.54 -6.44
CA THR A 102 3.50 -15.74 -6.69
C THR A 102 4.05 -16.40 -5.43
N ALA A 103 4.16 -15.64 -4.33
CA ALA A 103 4.66 -16.12 -3.05
C ALA A 103 3.58 -16.74 -2.14
N ALA A 104 2.30 -16.57 -2.49
CA ALA A 104 1.13 -17.13 -1.79
C ALA A 104 0.81 -18.56 -2.24
#